data_AF-A0A382LI95-F1
#
_entry.id   AF-A0A382LI95-F1
#
_cell.length_a   1.000
_cell.length_b   1.000
_cell.length_c   1.000
_cell.angle_alpha   90.00
_cell.angle_beta   90.00
_cell.angle_gamma   90.00
#
_symmetry.space_group_name_H-M   'P 1'
#
loop_
_entity.id
_entity.type
_entity.pdbx_description
1 polymer ?
#
loop_
_entity_poly.entity_id
_entity_poly.type
_entity_poly.pdbx_seq_one_letter_code
_entity_poly.pdbx_strand_id
1 'polypeptide(L)'
;MVVLLFSLFIFLAIGAPIAYSLGLSTALYFLIYNSELLQVMPQILFAGMDSYTLIALPLFILMGQLMNESQITSRLIDYCLIFVGKIRGGLGLVN
;
A
#
# COMPACT_ATOMS: atom_id res chain seq x y z
N MET A 1 -16.05 4.84 26.26
CA MET A 1 -16.67 5.16 24.95
C MET A 1 -16.89 6.65 24.74
N VAL A 2 -17.44 7.41 25.71
CA VAL A 2 -17.63 8.87 25.56
C VAL A 2 -16.32 9.60 25.22
N VAL A 3 -15.23 9.32 25.94
CA VAL A 3 -13.90 9.92 25.68
C VAL A 3 -13.40 9.62 24.26
N LEU A 4 -13.62 8.41 23.77
CA LEU A 4 -13.23 8.01 22.42
C LEU A 4 -14.01 8.81 21.37
N LEU A 5 -15.34 8.85 21.48
CA LEU A 5 -16.19 9.56 20.51
C LEU A 5 -15.96 11.07 20.54
N PHE A 6 -15.79 11.65 21.72
CA PHE A 6 -15.57 13.08 21.89
C PHE A 6 -14.21 13.52 21.33
N SER A 7 -13.13 12.80 21.67
CA SER A 7 -11.78 13.09 21.14
C SER A 7 -11.69 12.87 19.62
N LEU A 8 -12.35 11.84 19.09
CA LEU A 8 -12.46 11.62 17.66
C LEU A 8 -13.13 12.79 16.95
N PHE A 9 -14.27 13.26 17.47
CA PHE A 9 -15.00 14.38 16.85
C PHE A 9 -14.17 15.67 16.87
N ILE A 10 -13.41 15.90 17.94
CA ILE A 10 -12.47 17.04 18.03
C ILE A 10 -11.38 16.93 16.96
N PHE A 11 -10.72 15.78 16.81
CA PHE A 11 -9.66 15.62 15.81
C PHE A 11 -10.17 15.76 14.37
N LEU A 12 -11.37 15.24 14.09
CA LEU A 12 -12.01 15.47 12.78
C LEU A 12 -12.37 16.96 12.58
N ALA A 13 -12.87 17.64 13.60
CA ALA A 13 -13.23 19.06 13.51
C ALA A 13 -12.02 19.97 13.26
N ILE A 14 -10.84 19.60 13.76
CA ILE A 14 -9.56 20.28 13.49
C ILE A 14 -9.05 20.00 12.07
N GLY A 15 -9.66 19.07 11.34
CA GLY A 15 -9.29 18.71 9.96
C GLY A 15 -8.14 17.72 9.87
N ALA A 16 -7.83 16.98 10.95
CA ALA A 16 -6.81 15.95 10.90
C ALA A 16 -7.26 14.79 9.98
N PRO A 17 -6.34 14.15 9.23
CA PRO A 17 -6.68 12.98 8.42
C PRO A 17 -7.32 11.88 9.28
N ILE A 18 -8.31 11.19 8.71
CA ILE A 18 -9.17 10.23 9.44
C ILE A 18 -8.34 9.15 10.13
N ALA A 19 -7.27 8.66 9.48
CA ALA A 19 -6.38 7.65 10.02
C ALA A 19 -5.71 8.10 11.35
N TYR A 20 -5.19 9.33 11.39
CA TYR A 20 -4.58 9.87 12.61
C TYR A 20 -5.62 10.14 13.70
N SER A 21 -6.79 10.65 13.31
CA SER A 21 -7.88 10.92 14.24
C SER A 21 -8.33 9.65 14.98
N LEU A 22 -8.53 8.55 14.25
CA LEU A 22 -8.89 7.24 14.82
C LEU A 22 -7.80 6.68 15.73
N GLY A 23 -6.54 6.76 15.30
CA GLY A 23 -5.40 6.27 16.08
C GLY A 23 -5.25 7.02 17.40
N LEU A 24 -5.28 8.35 17.35
CA LEU A 24 -5.11 9.20 18.53
C LEU A 24 -6.31 9.11 19.50
N SER A 25 -7.55 9.07 18.99
CA SER A 25 -8.72 8.92 19.86
C SER A 25 -8.73 7.57 20.58
N THR A 26 -8.25 6.51 19.91
CA THR A 26 -8.12 5.17 20.48
C THR A 26 -6.99 5.12 21.51
N ALA A 27 -5.84 5.72 21.21
CA ALA A 27 -4.72 5.83 22.15
C ALA A 27 -5.12 6.58 23.43
N LEU A 28 -5.82 7.71 23.31
CA LEU A 28 -6.34 8.47 24.45
C LEU A 28 -7.34 7.65 25.27
N TYR A 29 -8.22 6.89 24.62
CA TYR A 29 -9.17 6.03 25.31
C TYR A 29 -8.46 4.92 26.11
N PHE A 30 -7.46 4.26 25.52
CA PHE A 30 -6.67 3.24 26.23
C PHE A 30 -5.87 3.83 27.38
N LEU A 31 -5.27 5.01 27.21
CA LEU A 31 -4.50 5.67 28.26
C LEU A 31 -5.32 5.94 29.53
N ILE A 32 -6.60 6.31 29.38
CA ILE A 32 -7.47 6.67 30.51
C ILE A 32 -8.15 5.44 31.14
N TYR A 33 -8.59 4.47 30.33
CA TYR A 33 -9.44 3.39 30.82
C TYR A 33 -8.74 2.02 30.90
N ASN A 34 -7.72 1.76 30.08
CA ASN A 34 -7.06 0.45 30.00
C ASN A 34 -5.61 0.59 29.47
N SER A 35 -4.70 1.00 30.35
CA SER A 35 -3.31 1.29 30.00
C SER A 35 -2.52 0.07 29.50
N GLU A 36 -2.94 -1.15 29.85
CA GLU A 36 -2.32 -2.39 29.37
C GLU A 36 -2.49 -2.59 27.85
N LEU A 37 -3.65 -2.20 27.30
CA LEU A 37 -3.94 -2.28 25.87
C LEU A 37 -3.07 -1.32 25.04
N LEU A 38 -2.48 -0.30 25.68
CA LEU A 38 -1.58 0.63 25.01
C LEU A 38 -0.29 -0.07 24.53
N GLN A 39 0.15 -1.13 25.22
CA GLN A 39 1.33 -1.91 24.82
C GLN A 39 1.08 -2.78 23.57
N VAL A 40 -0.18 -3.16 23.34
CA VAL A 40 -0.60 -3.96 22.18
C VAL A 40 -0.81 -3.08 20.94
N MET A 41 -1.06 -1.79 21.13
CA MET A 41 -1.34 -0.85 20.03
C MET A 41 -0.25 -0.82 18.94
N PRO A 42 1.07 -0.74 19.25
CA PRO A 42 2.11 -0.81 18.22
C PRO A 42 2.07 -2.12 17.44
N GLN A 43 1.81 -3.25 18.10
CA GLN A 43 1.76 -4.56 17.44
C GLN A 43 0.64 -4.61 16.40
N ILE A 44 -0.54 -4.07 16.70
CA ILE A 44 -1.67 -3.98 15.76
C ILE A 44 -1.32 -3.07 14.58
N LEU A 45 -0.66 -1.93 14.83
CA LEU A 45 -0.22 -1.02 13.77
C LEU A 45 0.79 -1.68 12.82
N PHE A 46 1.80 -2.36 13.37
CA PHE A 46 2.81 -3.07 12.57
C PHE A 46 2.20 -4.24 11.79
N ALA A 47 1.28 -5.00 12.40
CA ALA A 47 0.59 -6.08 11.69
C ALA A 47 -0.23 -5.56 10.49
N GLY A 48 -0.77 -4.34 10.55
CA GLY A 48 -1.42 -3.70 9.41
C GLY A 48 -0.46 -3.26 8.29
N MET A 49 0.79 -2.98 8.64
CA MET A 49 1.86 -2.62 7.70
C MET A 49 2.54 -3.85 7.08
N ASP A 50 2.52 -5.00 7.75
CA ASP A 50 2.98 -6.29 7.23
C ASP A 50 1.99 -6.86 6.18
N SER A 51 1.73 -6.09 5.13
CA SER A 51 0.95 -6.54 3.98
C SER A 51 1.86 -7.07 2.90
N TYR A 52 1.60 -8.29 2.43
CA TYR A 52 2.22 -8.85 1.22
C TYR A 52 2.17 -7.89 0.02
N THR A 53 1.13 -7.06 -0.05
CA THR A 53 0.94 -6.05 -1.10
C THR A 53 2.02 -4.96 -1.06
N LEU A 54 2.39 -4.49 0.14
CA LEU A 54 3.40 -3.44 0.31
C LEU A 54 4.80 -3.93 -0.03
N ILE A 55 5.08 -5.23 0.15
CA ILE A 55 6.32 -5.88 -0.28
C ILE A 55 6.28 -6.19 -1.79
N ALA A 56 5.13 -6.56 -2.33
CA ALA A 56 4.98 -6.84 -3.75
C ALA A 56 5.25 -5.58 -4.60
N LEU A 57 4.81 -4.40 -4.17
CA LEU A 57 5.01 -3.13 -4.88
C LEU A 57 6.48 -2.83 -5.25
N PRO A 58 7.45 -2.78 -4.30
CA PRO A 58 8.84 -2.53 -4.62
C PRO A 58 9.48 -3.66 -5.43
N LEU A 59 9.06 -4.91 -5.23
CA LEU A 59 9.53 -6.03 -6.05
C LEU A 59 9.04 -5.92 -7.50
N PHE A 60 7.80 -5.47 -7.72
CA PHE A 60 7.29 -5.18 -9.07
C PHE A 60 8.05 -4.03 -9.72
N ILE A 61 8.33 -2.95 -8.98
CA ILE A 61 9.14 -1.83 -9.49
C ILE A 61 10.55 -2.32 -9.85
N LEU A 62 11.18 -3.10 -8.97
CA LEU A 62 12.51 -3.68 -9.19
C LEU A 62 12.52 -4.58 -10.43
N MET A 63 11.54 -5.47 -10.58
CA MET A 63 11.42 -6.33 -11.76
C MET A 63 11.20 -5.50 -13.03
N GLY A 64 10.36 -4.47 -12.98
CA GLY A 64 10.17 -3.55 -14.09
C GLY A 64 11.47 -2.86 -14.52
N GLN A 65 12.25 -2.36 -13.56
CA GLN A 65 13.56 -1.76 -13.83
C GLN A 65 14.57 -2.79 -14.36
N LEU A 66 14.62 -3.99 -13.77
CA LEU A 66 15.48 -5.07 -14.22
C LEU A 66 15.17 -5.45 -15.67
N MET A 67 13.89 -5.60 -16.02
CA MET A 67 13.47 -5.93 -17.37
C MET A 67 13.83 -4.83 -18.39
N ASN A 68 13.76 -3.57 -17.98
CA ASN A 68 14.11 -2.42 -18.82
C ASN A 68 15.63 -2.33 -19.05
N GLU A 69 16.43 -2.44 -17.99
CA GLU A 69 17.90 -2.38 -18.07
C GLU A 69 18.50 -3.58 -18.81
N SER A 70 17.99 -4.79 -18.55
CA SER A 70 18.47 -6.02 -19.20
C SER A 70 17.96 -6.22 -20.62
N GLN A 71 17.12 -5.30 -21.14
CA GLN A 71 16.46 -5.41 -22.44
C GLN A 71 15.66 -6.71 -22.62
N ILE A 72 15.26 -7.38 -21.53
CA ILE A 72 14.48 -8.62 -21.57
C ILE A 72 13.14 -8.38 -22.26
N THR A 73 12.50 -7.23 -22.00
CA THR A 73 11.24 -6.85 -22.64
C THR A 73 11.38 -6.82 -24.16
N SER A 74 12.40 -6.11 -24.67
CA SER A 74 12.69 -6.01 -26.11
C SER A 74 12.94 -7.38 -26.74
N ARG A 75 13.78 -8.21 -26.09
CA ARG A 75 14.09 -9.57 -26.58
C ARG A 75 12.86 -10.49 -26.61
N LEU A 76 11.96 -10.37 -25.64
CA LEU A 76 10.69 -11.11 -25.61
C LEU A 76 9.76 -10.65 -26.74
N ILE A 77 9.66 -9.35 -26.96
CA ILE A 77 8.87 -8.77 -28.05
C ILE A 77 9.39 -9.26 -29.41
N ASP A 78 10.71 -9.19 -29.64
CA ASP A 78 11.35 -9.69 -30.85
C ASP A 78 11.09 -11.18 -31.07
N TYR A 79 11.11 -11.97 -29.99
CA TYR A 79 10.78 -13.39 -30.06
C TYR A 79 9.31 -13.63 -30.44
N CYS A 80 8.37 -12.90 -29.84
CA CYS A 80 6.95 -12.98 -30.20
C CYS A 80 6.68 -12.53 -31.64
N LEU A 81 7.42 -11.52 -32.14
CA LEU A 81 7.34 -11.05 -33.52
C LEU A 81 7.69 -12.13 -34.55
N ILE A 82 8.54 -13.11 -34.22
CA ILE A 82 8.84 -14.23 -35.13
C ILE A 82 7.58 -15.03 -35.44
N PHE A 83 6.70 -15.23 -34.46
CA PHE A 83 5.47 -16.00 -34.61
C PHE A 83 4.32 -15.19 -35.20
N VAL A 84 4.12 -13.97 -34.69
CA VAL A 84 2.92 -13.16 -34.96
C VAL A 84 3.19 -11.97 -35.89
N GLY A 85 4.44 -11.69 -36.25
CA GLY A 85 4.84 -10.50 -37.03
C GLY A 85 4.26 -10.41 -38.44
N LYS A 86 3.80 -11.54 -39.02
CA LYS A 86 3.09 -11.54 -40.31
C LYS A 86 1.63 -11.07 -40.20
N ILE A 87 1.08 -11.03 -38.98
CA ILE A 87 -0.30 -10.61 -38.71
C ILE A 87 -0.29 -9.12 -38.34
N ARG A 88 -0.93 -8.28 -39.18
CA ARG A 88 -1.08 -6.85 -38.91
C ARG A 88 -1.80 -6.64 -37.57
N GLY A 89 -1.16 -5.89 -36.66
CA GLY A 89 -1.67 -5.65 -35.30
C GLY A 89 -1.35 -6.76 -34.29
N GLY A 90 -0.52 -7.75 -34.64
CA GLY A 90 -0.27 -8.96 -33.83
C GLY A 90 0.30 -8.76 -32.42
N LEU A 91 0.88 -7.60 -32.12
CA LEU A 91 1.33 -7.23 -30.77
C LEU A 91 0.46 -6.16 -30.09
N GLY A 92 -0.52 -5.58 -30.80
CA GLY A 92 -1.27 -4.43 -30.31
C GLY A 92 -0.33 -3.30 -29.88
N LEU A 93 0.25 -2.59 -30.85
CA LEU A 93 1.01 -1.36 -30.56
C LEU A 93 0.11 -0.37 -29.80
N VAL A 94 0.29 -0.29 -28.49
CA VAL A 94 -0.20 0.81 -27.67
C VAL A 94 0.91 1.85 -27.65
N ASN A 95 0.55 3.03 -28.15
CA ASN A 95 1.37 4.22 -28.41
C ASN A 95 2.33 4.61 -27.27
#